data_AF-A0A172UA86-F1
#
_entry.id   AF-A0A172UA86-F1
#
_cell.length_a   1.000
_cell.length_b   1.000
_cell.length_c   1.000
_cell.angle_alpha   90.00
_cell.angle_beta   90.00
_cell.angle_gamma   90.00
#
_symmetry.space_group_name_H-M   'P 1'
#
loop_
_entity.id
_entity.type
_entity.pdbx_description
1 polymer ?
#
loop_
_entity_poly.entity_id
_entity_poly.type
_entity_poly.pdbx_seq_one_letter_code
_entity_poly.pdbx_strand_id
1 'polypeptide(L)'
;MNNKLSVAALLLLAAVGVGRTEAANFSSVYAFGDSLSDSGKSSSSVWSIYNFLNGYPGPVNPNGNCDASHPCPPYFEGRYSNGPATVERIANALLPGGANAGNFFNYSVAGATSGIGNFGDGGSQSAPGGFALPGMAQQIGFYLNSATPTANALYFVWGGANDYLTDVYIPLAQQPSLDASAVARSAAQTAATNIAGYVGALAGFGAETILVPNLPDLGLTPFVVGQGQDVIDPAREYSLTFNQTLASLLGLVDNKFAATDIVEFDSFGLFNAIVANPAGFGFGDAVSACVALPDACADPDNHVFWDDFHPTAAMHALVADAMVSQVPLPAAVWLFAAGLLTLFGRRPFAASATRAA
;
A
#
# COMPACT_ATOMS: atom_id res chain seq x y z
N MET A 1 -52.49 46.54 2.22
CA MET A 1 -52.06 46.42 0.80
C MET A 1 -50.83 45.51 0.79
N ASN A 2 -51.06 44.21 0.74
CA ASN A 2 -50.72 43.36 -0.41
C ASN A 2 -49.28 43.55 -0.90
N ASN A 3 -48.38 42.68 -0.44
CA ASN A 3 -47.72 41.75 -1.36
C ASN A 3 -47.12 40.57 -0.60
N LYS A 4 -47.72 39.41 -0.87
CA LYS A 4 -47.11 38.10 -0.69
C LYS A 4 -45.89 38.04 -1.62
N LEU A 5 -44.70 37.80 -1.09
CA LEU A 5 -43.64 37.18 -1.86
C LEU A 5 -43.27 35.87 -1.17
N SER A 6 -43.75 34.79 -1.78
CA SER A 6 -43.37 33.42 -1.49
C SER A 6 -41.85 33.28 -1.63
N VAL A 7 -41.18 32.85 -0.57
CA VAL A 7 -39.84 32.27 -0.64
C VAL A 7 -40.01 30.87 -1.19
N ALA A 8 -40.07 30.77 -2.52
CA ALA A 8 -40.02 29.49 -3.22
C ALA A 8 -38.56 29.04 -3.31
N ALA A 9 -38.31 27.82 -2.84
CA ALA A 9 -37.04 27.13 -2.93
C ALA A 9 -36.53 27.07 -4.38
N LEU A 10 -35.28 27.48 -4.61
CA LEU A 10 -34.45 26.95 -5.68
C LEU A 10 -33.27 26.22 -5.05
N LEU A 11 -33.54 25.01 -4.55
CA LEU A 11 -32.54 23.95 -4.57
C LEU A 11 -32.34 23.59 -6.05
N LEU A 12 -31.35 24.19 -6.70
CA LEU A 12 -30.80 23.60 -7.91
C LEU A 12 -30.07 22.33 -7.48
N LEU A 13 -30.80 21.21 -7.44
CA LEU A 13 -30.22 19.91 -7.75
C LEU A 13 -29.76 19.99 -9.21
N ALA A 14 -28.53 20.43 -9.43
CA ALA A 14 -27.82 20.08 -10.64
C ALA A 14 -27.51 18.58 -10.51
N ALA A 15 -28.46 17.76 -10.93
CA ALA A 15 -28.18 16.41 -11.39
C ALA A 15 -27.36 16.56 -12.68
N VAL A 16 -26.09 16.94 -12.53
CA VAL A 16 -25.09 16.63 -13.54
C VAL A 16 -24.95 15.14 -13.43
N GLY A 17 -25.47 14.41 -14.42
CA GLY A 17 -25.06 13.04 -14.62
C GLY A 17 -23.54 13.06 -14.60
N VAL A 18 -22.94 12.48 -13.56
CA VAL A 18 -21.51 12.27 -13.49
C VAL A 18 -21.20 11.21 -14.54
N GLY A 19 -21.20 11.63 -15.81
CA GLY A 19 -20.32 11.01 -16.77
C GLY A 19 -18.95 11.07 -16.12
N ARG A 20 -18.28 9.92 -16.06
CA ARG A 20 -16.92 9.76 -15.55
C ARG A 20 -16.06 10.86 -16.16
N THR A 21 -15.92 11.99 -15.46
CA THR A 21 -15.01 13.05 -15.84
C THR A 21 -13.64 12.48 -15.56
N GLU A 22 -12.94 12.08 -16.62
CA GLU A 22 -11.56 11.58 -16.59
C GLU A 22 -10.70 12.53 -15.76
N ALA A 23 -10.48 12.15 -14.51
CA ALA A 23 -9.68 12.87 -13.55
C ALA A 23 -8.28 12.23 -13.56
N ALA A 24 -7.29 13.02 -13.97
CA ALA A 24 -5.84 12.82 -13.93
C ALA A 24 -5.29 11.38 -13.79
N ASN A 25 -4.58 10.93 -14.82
CA ASN A 25 -3.86 9.67 -14.77
C ASN A 25 -2.36 9.93 -14.52
N PHE A 26 -1.73 9.21 -13.59
CA PHE A 26 -0.27 9.21 -13.47
C PHE A 26 0.35 8.67 -14.77
N SER A 27 1.56 9.11 -15.13
CA SER A 27 2.28 8.53 -16.27
C SER A 27 2.77 7.12 -15.96
N SER A 28 3.19 6.91 -14.70
CA SER A 28 3.70 5.63 -14.23
C SER A 28 3.39 5.42 -12.75
N VAL A 29 3.41 4.16 -12.32
CA VAL A 29 3.47 3.75 -10.90
C VAL A 29 4.75 2.97 -10.65
N TYR A 30 5.48 3.34 -9.59
CA TYR A 30 6.65 2.63 -9.10
C TYR A 30 6.37 2.11 -7.70
N ALA A 31 6.51 0.80 -7.48
CA ALA A 31 6.16 0.17 -6.20
C ALA A 31 7.36 -0.51 -5.54
N PHE A 32 7.50 -0.32 -4.24
CA PHE A 32 8.55 -0.87 -3.39
C PHE A 32 7.94 -1.42 -2.12
N GLY A 33 8.38 -2.60 -1.69
CA GLY A 33 7.76 -3.26 -0.55
C GLY A 33 8.04 -4.75 -0.47
N ASP A 34 7.11 -5.43 0.19
CA ASP A 34 7.18 -6.85 0.50
C ASP A 34 6.05 -7.66 -0.19
N SER A 35 5.62 -8.75 0.45
CA SER A 35 4.59 -9.66 -0.05
C SER A 35 3.20 -9.03 -0.17
N LEU A 36 2.91 -7.92 0.54
CA LEU A 36 1.66 -7.18 0.37
C LEU A 36 1.57 -6.45 -0.98
N SER A 37 2.71 -6.35 -1.69
CA SER A 37 2.84 -5.61 -2.94
C SER A 37 3.49 -6.41 -4.06
N ASP A 38 4.22 -7.50 -3.78
CA ASP A 38 4.85 -8.37 -4.79
C ASP A 38 3.83 -8.88 -5.82
N SER A 39 4.07 -8.60 -7.10
CA SER A 39 3.18 -8.95 -8.21
C SER A 39 3.56 -10.26 -8.93
N GLY A 40 4.42 -11.09 -8.34
CA GLY A 40 4.74 -12.42 -8.82
C GLY A 40 5.14 -12.45 -10.30
N LYS A 41 4.40 -13.25 -11.09
CA LYS A 41 4.57 -13.44 -12.54
C LYS A 41 4.11 -12.25 -13.41
N SER A 42 3.57 -11.18 -12.84
CA SER A 42 3.10 -10.03 -13.61
C SER A 42 4.17 -9.50 -14.56
N SER A 43 3.78 -9.14 -15.78
CA SER A 43 4.69 -8.47 -16.74
C SER A 43 5.19 -7.10 -16.24
N SER A 44 4.54 -6.53 -15.23
CA SER A 44 4.96 -5.29 -14.55
C SER A 44 5.95 -5.53 -13.41
N SER A 45 6.20 -6.78 -13.01
CA SER A 45 7.21 -7.13 -12.02
C SER A 45 8.60 -6.86 -12.60
N VAL A 46 9.24 -5.78 -12.17
CA VAL A 46 10.67 -5.58 -12.41
C VAL A 46 11.43 -6.61 -11.58
N TRP A 47 11.10 -6.68 -10.29
CA TRP A 47 11.48 -7.74 -9.37
C TRP A 47 10.23 -8.45 -8.85
N SER A 48 10.44 -9.67 -8.36
CA SER A 48 9.48 -10.44 -7.57
C SER A 48 10.21 -11.64 -6.98
N ILE A 49 9.71 -12.20 -5.89
CA ILE A 49 10.28 -13.46 -5.39
C ILE A 49 10.20 -14.54 -6.47
N TYR A 50 9.14 -14.54 -7.29
CA TYR A 50 9.00 -15.46 -8.40
C TYR A 50 10.14 -15.33 -9.41
N ASN A 51 10.52 -14.10 -9.78
CA ASN A 51 11.63 -13.85 -10.70
C ASN A 51 12.98 -14.31 -10.11
N PHE A 52 13.20 -14.14 -8.81
CA PHE A 52 14.42 -14.61 -8.14
C PHE A 52 14.47 -16.14 -8.01
N LEU A 53 13.31 -16.79 -7.86
CA LEU A 53 13.19 -18.24 -7.74
C LEU A 53 13.10 -18.98 -9.08
N ASN A 54 12.90 -18.26 -10.19
CA ASN A 54 12.89 -18.83 -11.54
C ASN A 54 14.32 -19.24 -11.95
N GLY A 55 14.78 -20.36 -11.38
CA GLY A 55 16.16 -20.85 -11.33
C GLY A 55 16.45 -21.81 -10.18
N TYR A 56 15.51 -22.03 -9.24
CA TYR A 56 15.66 -22.98 -8.14
C TYR A 56 15.66 -24.44 -8.66
N PRO A 57 16.71 -25.24 -8.44
CA PRO A 57 16.87 -26.60 -8.99
C PRO A 57 16.11 -27.69 -8.21
N GLY A 58 15.21 -27.32 -7.29
CA GLY A 58 14.37 -28.28 -6.55
C GLY A 58 13.34 -28.97 -7.45
N PRO A 59 12.75 -30.11 -7.01
CA PRO A 59 11.73 -30.82 -7.78
C PRO A 59 10.52 -29.93 -8.02
N VAL A 60 10.48 -29.32 -9.21
CA VAL A 60 9.36 -28.50 -9.68
C VAL A 60 8.14 -29.40 -9.81
N ASN A 61 7.09 -29.15 -9.03
CA ASN A 61 5.79 -29.78 -9.23
C ASN A 61 5.36 -29.57 -10.71
N PRO A 62 4.73 -30.55 -11.39
CA PRO A 62 4.17 -30.36 -12.74
C PRO A 62 3.19 -29.18 -12.91
N ASN A 63 2.71 -28.56 -11.82
CA ASN A 63 1.95 -27.30 -11.81
C ASN A 63 2.82 -26.03 -11.66
N GLY A 64 4.15 -26.17 -11.62
CA GLY A 64 5.11 -25.16 -12.04
C GLY A 64 5.84 -24.31 -11.00
N ASN A 65 5.56 -24.37 -9.68
CA ASN A 65 6.03 -23.29 -8.79
C ASN A 65 6.66 -23.65 -7.42
N CYS A 66 6.77 -24.89 -6.94
CA CYS A 66 7.48 -25.17 -5.66
C CYS A 66 8.13 -26.56 -5.59
N ASP A 67 9.04 -26.72 -4.63
CA ASP A 67 9.71 -27.97 -4.23
C ASP A 67 8.86 -28.78 -3.23
N ALA A 68 9.09 -30.10 -3.17
CA ALA A 68 8.34 -31.07 -2.36
C ALA A 68 8.34 -30.83 -0.83
N SER A 69 9.23 -29.99 -0.30
CA SER A 69 9.35 -29.63 1.12
C SER A 69 8.62 -28.34 1.51
N HIS A 70 8.13 -27.58 0.51
CA HIS A 70 7.34 -26.36 0.70
C HIS A 70 6.01 -26.51 -0.05
N PRO A 71 4.97 -27.09 0.57
CA PRO A 71 3.67 -27.23 -0.07
C PRO A 71 3.17 -25.86 -0.51
N CYS A 72 3.09 -25.62 -1.83
CA CYS A 72 2.59 -24.35 -2.35
C CYS A 72 1.18 -24.10 -1.79
N PRO A 73 0.93 -22.96 -1.14
CA PRO A 73 -0.41 -22.45 -1.00
C PRO A 73 -0.97 -22.12 -2.39
N PRO A 74 -2.30 -22.13 -2.60
CA PRO A 74 -2.92 -21.81 -3.90
C PRO A 74 -2.79 -20.32 -4.27
N TYR A 75 -1.57 -19.80 -4.26
CA TYR A 75 -1.18 -18.44 -4.57
C TYR A 75 -1.38 -18.11 -6.03
N PHE A 76 -2.13 -17.04 -6.30
CA PHE A 76 -2.44 -16.58 -7.64
C PHE A 76 -1.16 -16.09 -8.33
N GLU A 77 -0.68 -16.84 -9.32
CA GLU A 77 0.42 -16.42 -10.20
C GLU A 77 1.66 -15.86 -9.47
N GLY A 78 1.99 -16.41 -8.29
CA GLY A 78 3.13 -16.00 -7.48
C GLY A 78 2.91 -14.81 -6.53
N ARG A 79 1.69 -14.28 -6.40
CA ARG A 79 1.32 -13.32 -5.34
C ARG A 79 1.07 -14.07 -4.03
N TYR A 80 1.35 -13.45 -2.88
CA TYR A 80 0.97 -14.00 -1.57
C TYR A 80 -0.51 -13.70 -1.26
N SER A 81 -1.39 -14.10 -2.17
CA SER A 81 -2.84 -13.94 -2.07
C SER A 81 -3.51 -14.83 -3.12
N ASN A 82 -4.85 -14.84 -3.17
CA ASN A 82 -5.64 -15.52 -4.21
C ASN A 82 -5.96 -14.62 -5.42
N GLY A 83 -5.30 -13.47 -5.56
CA GLY A 83 -5.50 -12.53 -6.66
C GLY A 83 -4.50 -11.37 -6.65
N PRO A 84 -4.76 -10.30 -7.43
CA PRO A 84 -3.87 -9.14 -7.51
C PRO A 84 -3.73 -8.41 -6.17
N ALA A 85 -2.49 -8.02 -5.86
CA ALA A 85 -2.16 -7.24 -4.68
C ALA A 85 -2.72 -5.80 -4.77
N THR A 86 -2.74 -5.10 -3.63
CA THR A 86 -3.28 -3.73 -3.51
C THR A 86 -2.70 -2.79 -4.57
N VAL A 87 -1.38 -2.78 -4.73
CA VAL A 87 -0.71 -1.84 -5.64
C VAL A 87 -0.98 -2.13 -7.12
N GLU A 88 -1.23 -3.40 -7.49
CA GLU A 88 -1.63 -3.74 -8.86
C GLU A 88 -2.99 -3.12 -9.20
N ARG A 89 -3.90 -3.08 -8.24
CA ARG A 89 -5.23 -2.48 -8.37
C ARG A 89 -5.16 -0.95 -8.40
N ILE A 90 -4.34 -0.35 -7.53
CA ILE A 90 -4.06 1.09 -7.55
C ILE A 90 -3.51 1.50 -8.92
N ALA A 91 -2.48 0.81 -9.41
CA ALA A 91 -1.89 1.09 -10.72
C ALA A 91 -2.93 0.97 -11.85
N ASN A 92 -3.75 -0.08 -11.83
CA ASN A 92 -4.80 -0.25 -12.82
C ASN A 92 -5.89 0.84 -12.77
N ALA A 93 -6.19 1.37 -11.59
CA ALA A 93 -7.19 2.42 -11.41
C ALA A 93 -6.67 3.81 -11.82
N LEU A 94 -5.39 4.08 -11.60
CA LEU A 94 -4.80 5.42 -11.73
C LEU A 94 -3.99 5.65 -13.02
N LEU A 95 -3.70 4.60 -13.79
CA LEU A 95 -2.96 4.71 -15.05
C LEU A 95 -3.91 4.78 -16.26
N PRO A 96 -3.59 5.60 -17.29
CA PRO A 96 -4.43 5.72 -18.48
C PRO A 96 -4.43 4.39 -19.24
N GLY A 97 -5.62 3.82 -19.43
CA GLY A 97 -5.77 2.52 -20.10
C GLY A 97 -5.33 1.32 -19.24
N GLY A 98 -5.10 1.52 -17.95
CA GLY A 98 -4.73 0.47 -17.00
C GLY A 98 -3.22 0.20 -16.92
N ALA A 99 -2.85 -0.69 -16.00
CA ALA A 99 -1.48 -1.07 -15.74
C ALA A 99 -0.94 -2.03 -16.82
N ASN A 100 0.31 -1.82 -17.24
CA ASN A 100 1.05 -2.68 -18.14
C ASN A 100 2.56 -2.54 -17.89
N ALA A 101 3.37 -3.38 -18.55
CA ALA A 101 4.83 -3.40 -18.39
C ALA A 101 5.55 -2.09 -18.79
N GLY A 102 4.87 -1.16 -19.47
CA GLY A 102 5.42 0.14 -19.87
C GLY A 102 5.09 1.29 -18.93
N ASN A 103 4.16 1.12 -17.98
CA ASN A 103 3.73 2.19 -17.07
C ASN A 103 3.59 1.77 -15.60
N PHE A 104 3.62 0.47 -15.29
CA PHE A 104 3.66 -0.01 -13.91
C PHE A 104 4.93 -0.84 -13.69
N PHE A 105 5.75 -0.40 -12.75
CA PHE A 105 7.07 -0.98 -12.44
C PHE A 105 7.11 -1.37 -10.97
N ASN A 106 6.99 -2.67 -10.69
CA ASN A 106 6.97 -3.19 -9.33
C ASN A 106 8.32 -3.81 -8.95
N TYR A 107 8.94 -3.27 -7.91
CA TYR A 107 10.21 -3.74 -7.34
C TYR A 107 10.00 -4.53 -6.05
N SER A 108 8.76 -4.67 -5.57
CA SER A 108 8.43 -5.34 -4.32
C SER A 108 8.80 -6.82 -4.39
N VAL A 109 9.39 -7.33 -3.30
CA VAL A 109 9.83 -8.73 -3.20
C VAL A 109 9.30 -9.32 -1.91
N ALA A 110 8.55 -10.41 -2.00
CA ALA A 110 8.04 -11.11 -0.83
C ALA A 110 9.16 -11.44 0.17
N GLY A 111 8.86 -11.25 1.45
CA GLY A 111 9.83 -11.43 2.54
C GLY A 111 10.80 -10.26 2.74
N ALA A 112 10.83 -9.24 1.88
CA ALA A 112 11.74 -8.11 2.04
C ALA A 112 11.54 -7.44 3.41
N THR A 113 12.63 -7.31 4.17
CA THR A 113 12.65 -6.42 5.34
C THR A 113 12.75 -4.97 4.87
N SER A 114 12.45 -4.02 5.76
CA SER A 114 12.73 -2.61 5.50
C SER A 114 14.22 -2.35 5.28
N GLY A 115 15.11 -3.23 5.74
CA GLY A 115 16.55 -3.10 5.64
C GLY A 115 17.14 -3.84 4.45
N ILE A 116 18.27 -4.51 4.68
CA ILE A 116 19.07 -5.16 3.62
C ILE A 116 18.78 -6.64 3.42
N GLY A 117 18.04 -7.29 4.33
CA GLY A 117 17.76 -8.71 4.28
C GLY A 117 16.34 -9.04 3.85
N ASN A 118 16.08 -10.33 3.70
CA ASN A 118 14.79 -10.89 3.37
C ASN A 118 14.49 -12.07 4.32
N PHE A 119 13.27 -12.14 4.84
CA PHE A 119 12.85 -13.20 5.75
C PHE A 119 12.96 -14.59 5.09
N GLY A 120 12.67 -14.70 3.79
CA GLY A 120 12.60 -15.97 3.07
C GLY A 120 13.91 -16.73 2.97
N ASP A 121 15.06 -16.06 3.16
CA ASP A 121 16.39 -16.67 3.20
C ASP A 121 17.12 -16.45 4.53
N GLY A 122 16.40 -16.06 5.58
CA GLY A 122 16.94 -15.86 6.92
C GLY A 122 17.73 -14.56 7.11
N GLY A 123 17.56 -13.58 6.22
CA GLY A 123 18.04 -12.22 6.42
C GLY A 123 17.25 -11.45 7.47
N SER A 124 17.74 -10.28 7.85
CA SER A 124 17.09 -9.35 8.79
C SER A 124 17.25 -7.89 8.34
N GLN A 125 16.78 -6.95 9.14
CA GLN A 125 17.02 -5.52 8.92
C GLN A 125 18.49 -5.17 8.62
N SER A 126 19.42 -5.84 9.31
CA SER A 126 20.84 -5.49 9.29
C SER A 126 21.75 -6.53 8.67
N ALA A 127 21.20 -7.65 8.17
CA ALA A 127 22.01 -8.75 7.62
C ALA A 127 21.35 -9.37 6.38
N PRO A 128 22.12 -9.66 5.31
CA PRO A 128 21.61 -10.42 4.19
C PRO A 128 21.36 -11.88 4.61
N GLY A 129 20.41 -12.55 3.94
CA GLY A 129 20.19 -13.98 4.12
C GLY A 129 21.06 -14.85 3.23
N GLY A 130 20.81 -16.17 3.28
CA GLY A 130 21.65 -17.19 2.64
C GLY A 130 21.63 -17.18 1.11
N PHE A 131 20.60 -16.58 0.50
CA PHE A 131 20.46 -16.45 -0.95
C PHE A 131 20.63 -15.01 -1.44
N ALA A 132 20.96 -14.09 -0.53
CA ALA A 132 21.06 -12.65 -0.78
C ALA A 132 19.78 -12.10 -1.44
N LEU A 133 18.61 -12.60 -1.04
CA LEU A 133 17.34 -12.02 -1.44
C LEU A 133 17.26 -10.57 -0.94
N PRO A 134 16.70 -9.64 -1.75
CA PRO A 134 16.76 -8.22 -1.43
C PRO A 134 15.78 -7.84 -0.31
N GLY A 135 16.21 -6.92 0.53
CA GLY A 135 15.32 -6.06 1.31
C GLY A 135 14.96 -4.78 0.54
N MET A 136 14.19 -3.89 1.17
CA MET A 136 13.74 -2.66 0.53
C MET A 136 14.89 -1.69 0.22
N ALA A 137 16.00 -1.74 0.96
CA ALA A 137 17.18 -0.93 0.66
C ALA A 137 17.71 -1.20 -0.76
N GLN A 138 17.76 -2.48 -1.17
CA GLN A 138 18.20 -2.85 -2.51
C GLN A 138 17.20 -2.44 -3.57
N GLN A 139 15.88 -2.55 -3.30
CA GLN A 139 14.83 -2.17 -4.25
C GLN A 139 14.92 -0.68 -4.61
N ILE A 140 14.95 0.18 -3.59
CA ILE A 140 15.06 1.63 -3.74
C ILE A 140 16.41 2.02 -4.34
N GLY A 141 17.50 1.41 -3.84
CA GLY A 141 18.84 1.66 -4.35
C GLY A 141 18.99 1.29 -5.83
N PHE A 142 18.42 0.16 -6.28
CA PHE A 142 18.46 -0.23 -7.67
C PHE A 142 17.69 0.76 -8.56
N TYR A 143 16.50 1.18 -8.13
CA TYR A 143 15.72 2.16 -8.87
C TYR A 143 16.46 3.50 -9.00
N LEU A 144 16.93 4.08 -7.89
CA LEU A 144 17.61 5.38 -7.90
C LEU A 144 18.97 5.38 -8.64
N ASN A 145 19.59 4.20 -8.82
CA ASN A 145 20.79 4.06 -9.64
C ASN A 145 20.50 3.87 -11.13
N SER A 146 19.27 3.47 -11.50
CA SER A 146 18.90 3.15 -12.89
C SER A 146 17.98 4.18 -13.53
N ALA A 147 17.27 4.97 -12.72
CA ALA A 147 16.33 5.97 -13.18
C ALA A 147 16.28 7.17 -12.22
N THR A 148 15.74 8.29 -12.72
CA THR A 148 15.42 9.46 -11.91
C THR A 148 13.90 9.52 -11.69
N PRO A 149 13.43 9.77 -10.45
CA PRO A 149 12.04 10.05 -10.20
C PRO A 149 11.45 11.13 -11.10
N THR A 150 10.17 10.96 -11.46
CA THR A 150 9.46 11.89 -12.34
C THR A 150 8.24 12.46 -11.61
N ALA A 151 7.99 13.75 -11.81
CA ALA A 151 6.89 14.50 -11.22
C ALA A 151 5.50 13.86 -11.42
N ASN A 152 5.24 13.29 -12.59
CA ASN A 152 3.92 12.76 -12.95
C ASN A 152 3.74 11.26 -12.62
N ALA A 153 4.61 10.67 -11.80
CA ALA A 153 4.50 9.28 -11.38
C ALA A 153 4.07 9.16 -9.91
N LEU A 154 3.36 8.08 -9.59
CA LEU A 154 3.06 7.70 -8.23
C LEU A 154 4.14 6.73 -7.72
N TYR A 155 4.70 7.03 -6.57
CA TYR A 155 5.61 6.15 -5.84
C TYR A 155 4.87 5.51 -4.69
N PHE A 156 4.85 4.18 -4.64
CA PHE A 156 4.20 3.40 -3.59
C PHE A 156 5.26 2.73 -2.73
N VAL A 157 5.30 3.03 -1.43
CA VAL A 157 6.30 2.50 -0.49
C VAL A 157 5.57 1.86 0.69
N TRP A 158 5.54 0.53 0.75
CA TRP A 158 4.86 -0.18 1.83
C TRP A 158 5.64 -1.43 2.27
N GLY A 159 6.12 -1.42 3.51
CA GLY A 159 6.81 -2.57 4.09
C GLY A 159 7.21 -2.33 5.55
N GLY A 160 7.87 -3.31 6.14
CA GLY A 160 8.27 -3.32 7.55
C GLY A 160 7.62 -4.44 8.38
N ALA A 161 6.74 -5.25 7.79
CA ALA A 161 6.11 -6.37 8.48
C ALA A 161 7.08 -7.54 8.70
N ASN A 162 7.96 -7.82 7.73
CA ASN A 162 8.96 -8.88 7.85
C ASN A 162 9.99 -8.61 8.95
N ASP A 163 10.28 -7.34 9.24
CA ASP A 163 11.16 -6.91 10.32
C ASP A 163 10.63 -7.35 11.70
N TYR A 164 9.31 -7.39 11.89
CA TYR A 164 8.73 -8.00 13.10
C TYR A 164 9.08 -9.49 13.17
N LEU A 165 8.96 -10.22 12.06
CA LEU A 165 9.29 -11.65 12.04
C LEU A 165 10.78 -11.89 12.33
N THR A 166 11.67 -11.12 11.70
CA THR A 166 13.13 -11.30 11.75
C THR A 166 13.76 -10.75 13.01
N ASP A 167 13.31 -9.61 13.51
CA ASP A 167 13.98 -8.84 14.56
C ASP A 167 13.15 -8.74 15.86
N VAL A 168 11.94 -9.32 15.91
CA VAL A 168 11.12 -9.43 17.12
C VAL A 168 10.73 -10.88 17.42
N TYR A 169 9.92 -11.49 16.56
CA TYR A 169 9.35 -12.83 16.79
C TYR A 169 10.43 -13.91 16.92
N ILE A 170 11.36 -14.00 15.96
CA ILE A 170 12.45 -15.00 16.02
C ILE A 170 13.37 -14.79 17.23
N PRO A 171 13.88 -13.57 17.51
CA PRO A 171 14.71 -13.34 18.71
C PRO A 171 14.00 -13.68 20.02
N LEU A 172 12.73 -13.31 20.19
CA LEU A 172 11.96 -13.63 21.40
C LEU A 172 11.70 -15.13 21.55
N ALA A 173 11.47 -15.84 20.44
CA ALA A 173 11.34 -17.30 20.46
C ALA A 173 12.67 -18.00 20.84
N GLN A 174 13.81 -17.45 20.43
CA GLN A 174 15.14 -17.99 20.74
C GLN A 174 15.62 -17.61 22.15
N GLN A 175 15.25 -16.43 22.63
CA GLN A 175 15.66 -15.88 23.92
C GLN A 175 14.46 -15.28 24.69
N PRO A 176 13.61 -16.12 25.31
CA PRO A 176 12.39 -15.67 25.98
C PRO A 176 12.63 -14.76 27.21
N SER A 177 13.87 -14.61 27.67
CA SER A 177 14.24 -13.70 28.77
C SER A 177 14.43 -12.25 28.34
N LEU A 178 14.38 -11.95 27.04
CA LEU A 178 14.44 -10.58 26.54
C LEU A 178 13.18 -9.81 26.92
N ASP A 179 13.32 -8.49 27.10
CA ASP A 179 12.18 -7.60 27.25
C ASP A 179 11.47 -7.44 25.90
N ALA A 180 10.34 -8.14 25.74
CA ALA A 180 9.56 -8.16 24.50
C ALA A 180 9.17 -6.76 24.00
N SER A 181 8.78 -5.88 24.91
CA SER A 181 8.40 -4.50 24.59
C SER A 181 9.59 -3.67 24.14
N ALA A 182 10.76 -3.84 24.76
CA ALA A 182 11.97 -3.15 24.34
C ALA A 182 12.44 -3.62 22.95
N VAL A 183 12.41 -4.94 22.69
CA VAL A 183 12.75 -5.52 21.39
C VAL A 183 11.81 -5.01 20.31
N ALA A 184 10.49 -5.10 20.53
CA ALA A 184 9.47 -4.64 19.60
C ALA A 184 9.64 -3.15 19.25
N ARG A 185 9.82 -2.28 20.25
CA ARG A 185 10.01 -0.84 20.02
C ARG A 185 11.28 -0.52 19.24
N SER A 186 12.39 -1.18 19.55
CA SER A 186 13.68 -0.95 18.88
C SER A 186 13.64 -1.37 17.40
N ALA A 187 13.10 -2.55 17.10
CA ALA A 187 12.96 -3.04 15.73
C ALA A 187 12.01 -2.13 14.92
N ALA A 188 10.88 -1.73 15.51
CA ALA A 188 9.89 -0.86 14.89
C ALA A 188 10.45 0.52 14.54
N GLN A 189 11.23 1.12 15.44
CA GLN A 189 11.88 2.42 15.20
C GLN A 189 12.90 2.33 14.07
N THR A 190 13.66 1.24 14.01
CA THR A 190 14.61 0.99 12.93
C THR A 190 13.89 0.86 11.59
N ALA A 191 12.80 0.07 11.56
CA ALA A 191 12.04 -0.14 10.34
C ALA A 191 11.38 1.15 9.83
N ALA A 192 10.76 1.92 10.72
CA ALA A 192 10.16 3.21 10.37
C ALA A 192 11.22 4.21 9.87
N THR A 193 12.42 4.20 10.46
CA THR A 193 13.54 5.03 10.01
C THR A 193 14.00 4.67 8.61
N ASN A 194 14.08 3.38 8.28
CA ASN A 194 14.42 2.93 6.94
C ASN A 194 13.38 3.40 5.91
N ILE A 195 12.09 3.16 6.18
CA ILE A 195 11.00 3.57 5.27
C ILE A 195 10.99 5.09 5.05
N ALA A 196 11.04 5.88 6.14
CA ALA A 196 11.10 7.35 6.01
C ALA A 196 12.36 7.82 5.25
N GLY A 197 13.49 7.12 5.42
CA GLY A 197 14.70 7.36 4.65
C GLY A 197 14.51 7.15 3.15
N TYR A 198 13.79 6.10 2.74
CA TYR A 198 13.47 5.84 1.33
C TYR A 198 12.54 6.88 0.74
N VAL A 199 11.51 7.28 1.49
CA VAL A 199 10.60 8.37 1.08
C VAL A 199 11.39 9.66 0.90
N GLY A 200 12.27 10.01 1.86
CA GLY A 200 13.14 11.17 1.74
C GLY A 200 14.15 11.10 0.59
N ALA A 201 14.63 9.91 0.25
CA ALA A 201 15.50 9.70 -0.92
C ALA A 201 14.72 9.92 -2.22
N LEU A 202 13.55 9.29 -2.39
CA LEU A 202 12.69 9.48 -3.55
C LEU A 202 12.32 10.97 -3.73
N ALA A 203 11.91 11.63 -2.65
CA ALA A 203 11.60 13.07 -2.64
C ALA A 203 12.81 13.92 -3.04
N GLY A 204 13.99 13.64 -2.46
CA GLY A 204 15.23 14.35 -2.78
C GLY A 204 15.71 14.15 -4.22
N PHE A 205 15.27 13.08 -4.88
CA PHE A 205 15.54 12.80 -6.29
C PHE A 205 14.40 13.25 -7.23
N GLY A 206 13.36 13.91 -6.72
CA GLY A 206 12.33 14.57 -7.53
C GLY A 206 10.99 13.84 -7.65
N ALA A 207 10.70 12.87 -6.79
CA ALA A 207 9.35 12.31 -6.70
C ALA A 207 8.38 13.37 -6.16
N GLU A 208 7.28 13.64 -6.85
CA GLU A 208 6.28 14.64 -6.42
C GLU A 208 5.05 14.01 -5.74
N THR A 209 4.80 12.70 -5.89
CA THR A 209 3.68 12.04 -5.18
C THR A 209 4.11 10.67 -4.68
N ILE A 210 4.11 10.49 -3.35
CA ILE A 210 4.51 9.25 -2.70
C ILE A 210 3.38 8.79 -1.77
N LEU A 211 2.76 7.65 -2.08
CA LEU A 211 1.80 6.98 -1.22
C LEU A 211 2.54 6.04 -0.26
N VAL A 212 2.39 6.29 1.04
CA VAL A 212 3.08 5.59 2.13
C VAL A 212 2.06 5.05 3.12
N PRO A 213 1.59 3.80 2.95
CA PRO A 213 0.76 3.18 3.95
C PRO A 213 1.55 2.84 5.20
N ASN A 214 0.93 3.07 6.36
CA ASN A 214 1.45 2.58 7.64
C ASN A 214 1.24 1.05 7.75
N LEU A 215 1.79 0.42 8.79
CA LEU A 215 1.59 -1.00 9.01
C LEU A 215 0.17 -1.30 9.48
N PRO A 216 -0.47 -2.37 8.97
CA PRO A 216 -1.64 -2.93 9.63
C PRO A 216 -1.28 -3.44 11.03
N ASP A 217 -2.27 -3.71 11.85
CA ASP A 217 -2.06 -4.31 13.17
C ASP A 217 -1.61 -5.77 13.02
N LEU A 218 -0.30 -6.00 13.15
CA LEU A 218 0.28 -7.35 13.07
C LEU A 218 -0.23 -8.27 14.18
N GLY A 219 -0.73 -7.72 15.29
CA GLY A 219 -1.37 -8.48 16.37
C GLY A 219 -2.69 -9.12 15.98
N LEU A 220 -3.24 -8.80 14.80
CA LEU A 220 -4.49 -9.37 14.27
C LEU A 220 -4.28 -10.45 13.21
N THR A 221 -3.04 -10.73 12.80
CA THR A 221 -2.81 -11.80 11.81
C THR A 221 -3.12 -13.17 12.42
N PRO A 222 -3.71 -14.11 11.67
CA PRO A 222 -4.00 -15.44 12.20
C PRO A 222 -2.77 -16.14 12.78
N PHE A 223 -1.59 -15.93 12.19
CA PHE A 223 -0.30 -16.42 12.67
C PHE A 223 -0.02 -15.93 14.09
N VAL A 224 -0.08 -14.61 14.32
CA VAL A 224 0.22 -14.02 15.63
C VAL A 224 -0.84 -14.41 16.67
N VAL A 225 -2.12 -14.38 16.28
CA VAL A 225 -3.22 -14.77 17.16
C VAL A 225 -3.09 -16.24 17.59
N GLY A 226 -2.67 -17.12 16.69
CA GLY A 226 -2.47 -18.54 16.95
C GLY A 226 -1.39 -18.86 17.98
N GLN A 227 -0.46 -17.93 18.24
CA GLN A 227 0.62 -18.11 19.23
C GLN A 227 0.22 -17.68 20.66
N GLY A 228 -0.82 -16.85 20.80
CA GLY A 228 -1.31 -16.37 22.09
C GLY A 228 -0.79 -15.00 22.53
N GLN A 229 -1.24 -14.54 23.69
CA GLN A 229 -1.12 -13.15 24.13
C GLN A 229 0.33 -12.64 24.22
N ASP A 230 1.25 -13.50 24.65
CA ASP A 230 2.67 -13.15 24.79
C ASP A 230 3.34 -12.81 23.45
N VAL A 231 2.73 -13.17 22.32
CA VAL A 231 3.16 -12.79 20.96
C VAL A 231 2.28 -11.70 20.36
N ILE A 232 0.98 -11.68 20.69
CA ILE A 232 0.04 -10.62 20.26
C ILE A 232 0.49 -9.25 20.77
N ASP A 233 0.85 -9.13 22.05
CA ASP A 233 1.23 -7.86 22.66
C ASP A 233 2.46 -7.20 21.99
N PRO A 234 3.62 -7.89 21.82
CA PRO A 234 4.75 -7.28 21.14
C PRO A 234 4.49 -7.02 19.64
N ALA A 235 3.66 -7.80 18.95
CA ALA A 235 3.29 -7.52 17.55
C ALA A 235 2.45 -6.23 17.42
N ARG A 236 1.48 -6.05 18.32
CA ARG A 236 0.67 -4.84 18.45
C ARG A 236 1.55 -3.63 18.76
N GLU A 237 2.43 -3.77 19.75
CA GLU A 237 3.35 -2.70 20.16
C GLU A 237 4.31 -2.32 19.05
N TYR A 238 4.83 -3.30 18.30
CA TYR A 238 5.64 -3.08 17.11
C TYR A 238 4.89 -2.22 16.09
N SER A 239 3.66 -2.60 15.73
CA SER A 239 2.84 -1.90 14.73
C SER A 239 2.55 -0.45 15.15
N LEU A 240 2.14 -0.26 16.40
CA LEU A 240 1.86 1.07 16.97
C LEU A 240 3.11 1.96 16.99
N THR A 241 4.24 1.41 17.44
CA THR A 241 5.51 2.15 17.55
C THR A 241 6.04 2.52 16.16
N PHE A 242 5.95 1.58 15.21
CA PHE A 242 6.33 1.82 13.82
C PHE A 242 5.49 2.96 13.25
N ASN A 243 4.16 2.89 13.37
CA ASN A 243 3.25 3.87 12.78
C ASN A 243 3.45 5.27 13.37
N GLN A 244 3.62 5.40 14.69
CA GLN A 244 3.90 6.69 15.34
C GLN A 244 5.25 7.27 14.94
N THR A 245 6.28 6.42 14.85
CA THR A 245 7.63 6.85 14.46
C THR A 245 7.64 7.26 12.99
N LEU A 246 7.01 6.48 12.11
CA LEU A 246 6.92 6.76 10.68
C LEU A 246 6.22 8.10 10.44
N ALA A 247 5.04 8.33 11.01
CA ALA A 247 4.32 9.59 10.84
C ALA A 247 5.15 10.80 11.29
N SER A 248 5.86 10.68 12.41
CA SER A 248 6.74 11.74 12.90
C SER A 248 7.88 12.03 11.92
N LEU A 249 8.51 11.01 11.35
CA LEU A 249 9.60 11.15 10.41
C LEU A 249 9.13 11.63 9.03
N LEU A 250 7.98 11.16 8.54
CA LEU A 250 7.39 11.64 7.30
C LEU A 250 7.03 13.12 7.39
N GLY A 251 6.53 13.59 8.53
CA GLY A 251 6.34 15.03 8.76
C GLY A 251 7.63 15.84 8.65
N LEU A 252 8.80 15.27 9.00
CA LEU A 252 10.09 15.94 8.77
C LEU A 252 10.51 15.94 7.30
N VAL A 253 10.19 14.86 6.57
CA VAL A 253 10.45 14.75 5.13
C VAL A 253 9.59 15.74 4.36
N ASP A 254 8.29 15.81 4.67
CA ASP A 254 7.32 16.73 4.07
C ASP A 254 7.77 18.20 4.24
N ASN A 255 8.13 18.59 5.47
CA ASN A 255 8.68 19.93 5.76
C ASN A 255 9.96 20.26 4.98
N LYS A 256 10.75 19.25 4.60
CA LYS A 256 12.00 19.43 3.86
C LYS A 256 11.78 19.51 2.35
N PHE A 257 10.79 18.81 1.81
CA PHE A 257 10.56 18.67 0.37
C PHE A 257 9.17 19.19 -0.01
N ALA A 258 8.99 20.51 0.02
CA ALA A 258 7.70 21.16 -0.27
C ALA A 258 7.11 20.91 -1.68
N ALA A 259 7.87 20.32 -2.60
CA ALA A 259 7.38 19.91 -3.92
C ALA A 259 6.85 18.47 -3.95
N THR A 260 7.06 17.70 -2.88
CA THR A 260 6.63 16.31 -2.76
C THR A 260 5.40 16.23 -1.88
N ASP A 261 4.34 15.65 -2.42
CA ASP A 261 3.14 15.29 -1.68
C ASP A 261 3.31 13.87 -1.11
N ILE A 262 3.43 13.78 0.22
CA ILE A 262 3.51 12.51 0.94
C ILE A 262 2.10 12.15 1.41
N VAL A 263 1.50 11.18 0.74
CA VAL A 263 0.16 10.69 1.05
C VAL A 263 0.30 9.53 2.04
N GLU A 264 0.16 9.84 3.33
CA GLU A 264 0.11 8.82 4.37
C GLU A 264 -1.24 8.09 4.37
N PHE A 265 -1.25 6.76 4.45
CA PHE A 265 -2.48 5.97 4.54
C PHE A 265 -2.56 5.14 5.83
N ASP A 266 -3.68 5.24 6.54
CA ASP A 266 -3.92 4.52 7.81
C ASP A 266 -4.43 3.08 7.60
N SER A 267 -3.51 2.19 7.22
CA SER A 267 -3.77 0.75 7.14
C SER A 267 -4.16 0.18 8.50
N PHE A 268 -3.54 0.63 9.59
CA PHE A 268 -3.83 0.17 10.95
C PHE A 268 -5.30 0.37 11.31
N GLY A 269 -5.79 1.58 11.14
CA GLY A 269 -7.19 1.93 11.43
C GLY A 269 -8.17 1.16 10.54
N LEU A 270 -7.88 1.06 9.23
CA LEU A 270 -8.75 0.33 8.30
C LEU A 270 -8.86 -1.16 8.64
N PHE A 271 -7.73 -1.84 8.85
CA PHE A 271 -7.73 -3.27 9.17
C PHE A 271 -8.41 -3.54 10.52
N ASN A 272 -8.17 -2.71 11.54
CA ASN A 272 -8.89 -2.82 12.81
C ASN A 272 -10.41 -2.67 12.64
N ALA A 273 -10.86 -1.69 11.84
CA ALA A 273 -12.28 -1.47 11.59
C ALA A 273 -12.92 -2.68 10.88
N ILE A 274 -12.21 -3.27 9.91
CA ILE A 274 -12.68 -4.44 9.16
C ILE A 274 -12.76 -5.66 10.07
N VAL A 275 -11.72 -5.95 10.84
CA VAL A 275 -11.72 -7.10 11.76
C VAL A 275 -12.78 -6.95 12.86
N ALA A 276 -13.04 -5.73 13.34
CA ALA A 276 -14.06 -5.46 14.35
C ALA A 276 -15.51 -5.56 13.81
N ASN A 277 -15.72 -5.34 12.51
CA ASN A 277 -17.04 -5.40 11.89
C ASN A 277 -17.00 -5.94 10.44
N PRO A 278 -16.61 -7.21 10.23
CA PRO A 278 -16.33 -7.74 8.89
C PRO A 278 -17.55 -7.69 7.97
N ALA A 279 -18.74 -7.97 8.50
CA ALA A 279 -19.99 -7.93 7.74
C ALA A 279 -20.30 -6.54 7.17
N GLY A 280 -19.90 -5.47 7.87
CA GLY A 280 -20.04 -4.10 7.38
C GLY A 280 -19.17 -3.77 6.17
N PHE A 281 -18.14 -4.59 5.91
CA PHE A 281 -17.20 -4.45 4.80
C PHE A 281 -17.32 -5.58 3.78
N GLY A 282 -18.33 -6.45 3.91
CA GLY A 282 -18.58 -7.55 2.97
C GLY A 282 -17.84 -8.85 3.27
N PHE A 283 -17.23 -9.00 4.45
CA PHE A 283 -16.58 -10.23 4.89
C PHE A 283 -17.42 -10.97 5.92
N GLY A 284 -17.34 -12.30 5.91
CA GLY A 284 -17.95 -13.18 6.91
C GLY A 284 -16.95 -13.78 7.89
N ASP A 285 -15.66 -13.83 7.53
CA ASP A 285 -14.59 -14.30 8.41
C ASP A 285 -13.39 -13.34 8.39
N ALA A 286 -13.02 -12.83 9.56
CA ALA A 286 -11.88 -11.94 9.76
C ALA A 286 -10.83 -12.51 10.72
N VAL A 287 -10.93 -13.79 11.08
CA VAL A 287 -10.07 -14.45 12.05
C VAL A 287 -9.30 -15.60 11.42
N SER A 288 -9.96 -16.40 10.59
CA SER A 288 -9.36 -17.61 10.02
C SER A 288 -8.70 -17.33 8.67
N ALA A 289 -7.53 -17.92 8.46
CA ALA A 289 -6.97 -18.08 7.13
C ALA A 289 -7.91 -18.92 6.25
N CYS A 290 -8.15 -18.48 5.01
CA CYS A 290 -8.90 -19.28 4.03
C CYS A 290 -8.11 -20.54 3.61
N VAL A 291 -6.78 -20.48 3.57
CA VAL A 291 -5.91 -21.60 3.22
C VAL A 291 -5.53 -22.38 4.47
N ALA A 292 -5.83 -23.68 4.44
CA ALA A 292 -5.26 -24.68 5.31
C ALA A 292 -4.62 -25.74 4.42
N LEU A 293 -3.31 -25.59 4.17
CA LEU A 293 -2.57 -26.38 3.19
C LEU A 293 -2.87 -27.89 3.27
N PRO A 294 -3.12 -28.55 2.12
CA PRO A 294 -3.03 -28.03 0.74
C PRO A 294 -4.32 -27.35 0.23
N ASP A 295 -5.39 -27.32 1.01
CA ASP A 295 -6.71 -26.90 0.56
C ASP A 295 -6.98 -25.41 0.84
N ALA A 296 -7.85 -24.82 0.02
CA ALA A 296 -8.42 -23.49 0.26
C ALA A 296 -9.89 -23.60 0.60
N CYS A 297 -10.39 -22.62 1.35
CA CYS A 297 -11.80 -22.46 1.61
C CYS A 297 -12.61 -22.27 0.31
N ALA A 298 -13.89 -22.64 0.34
CA ALA A 298 -14.74 -22.59 -0.85
C ALA A 298 -15.14 -21.17 -1.27
N ASP A 299 -15.06 -20.19 -0.36
CA ASP A 299 -15.50 -18.82 -0.57
C ASP A 299 -14.44 -17.81 -0.08
N PRO A 300 -13.34 -17.62 -0.82
CA PRO A 300 -12.25 -16.77 -0.38
C PRO A 300 -12.60 -15.28 -0.34
N ASP A 301 -13.62 -14.83 -1.09
CA ASP A 301 -14.05 -13.43 -1.07
C ASP A 301 -14.77 -13.06 0.24
N ASN A 302 -15.26 -14.07 0.97
CA ASN A 302 -15.87 -13.90 2.29
C ASN A 302 -14.83 -13.84 3.44
N HIS A 303 -13.54 -14.06 3.15
CA HIS A 303 -12.45 -14.04 4.14
C HIS A 303 -11.59 -12.78 4.02
N VAL A 304 -11.15 -12.24 5.16
CA VAL A 304 -10.13 -11.17 5.20
C VAL A 304 -8.74 -11.73 4.89
N PHE A 305 -8.41 -12.88 5.46
CA PHE A 305 -7.08 -13.50 5.37
C PHE A 305 -7.08 -14.68 4.41
N TRP A 306 -6.12 -14.66 3.49
CA TRP A 306 -5.87 -15.75 2.56
C TRP A 306 -5.11 -16.88 3.25
N ASP A 307 -3.92 -16.58 3.77
CA ASP A 307 -3.14 -17.49 4.61
C ASP A 307 -3.06 -16.93 6.04
N ASP A 308 -2.14 -17.42 6.87
CA ASP A 308 -2.01 -17.00 8.25
C ASP A 308 -1.41 -15.60 8.44
N PHE A 309 -1.02 -14.93 7.36
CA PHE A 309 -0.40 -13.61 7.41
C PHE A 309 -0.98 -12.62 6.39
N HIS A 310 -1.31 -13.08 5.19
CA HIS A 310 -1.63 -12.24 4.04
C HIS A 310 -3.14 -12.10 3.80
N PRO A 311 -3.60 -10.92 3.33
CA PRO A 311 -4.99 -10.70 3.01
C PRO A 311 -5.43 -11.40 1.71
N THR A 312 -6.73 -11.64 1.58
CA THR A 312 -7.36 -12.10 0.32
C THR A 312 -7.35 -11.02 -0.75
N ALA A 313 -7.60 -11.43 -1.99
CA ALA A 313 -7.77 -10.53 -3.12
C ALA A 313 -8.94 -9.55 -2.93
N ALA A 314 -9.98 -9.96 -2.20
CA ALA A 314 -11.12 -9.12 -1.83
C ALA A 314 -10.71 -8.03 -0.83
N MET A 315 -9.92 -8.41 0.19
CA MET A 315 -9.34 -7.45 1.13
C MET A 315 -8.36 -6.49 0.43
N HIS A 316 -7.48 -6.99 -0.44
CA HIS A 316 -6.62 -6.13 -1.28
C HIS A 316 -7.43 -5.16 -2.15
N ALA A 317 -8.58 -5.57 -2.68
CA ALA A 317 -9.45 -4.68 -3.46
C ALA A 317 -10.01 -3.54 -2.63
N LEU A 318 -10.54 -3.84 -1.45
CA LEU A 318 -11.08 -2.84 -0.54
C LEU A 318 -10.00 -1.84 -0.11
N VAL A 319 -8.82 -2.32 0.26
CA VAL A 319 -7.68 -1.47 0.65
C VAL A 319 -7.25 -0.58 -0.52
N ALA A 320 -7.20 -1.12 -1.75
CA ALA A 320 -6.86 -0.34 -2.93
C ALA A 320 -7.88 0.78 -3.20
N ASP A 321 -9.18 0.49 -3.12
CA ASP A 321 -10.23 1.49 -3.32
C ASP A 321 -10.14 2.62 -2.27
N ALA A 322 -9.87 2.25 -1.01
CA ALA A 322 -9.64 3.23 0.06
C ALA A 322 -8.41 4.10 -0.21
N MET A 323 -7.29 3.52 -0.63
CA MET A 323 -6.07 4.26 -0.97
C MET A 323 -6.27 5.18 -2.18
N VAL A 324 -6.88 4.68 -3.27
CA VAL A 324 -7.17 5.47 -4.47
C VAL A 324 -8.00 6.72 -4.14
N SER A 325 -8.93 6.62 -3.17
CA SER A 325 -9.75 7.75 -2.76
C SER A 325 -8.98 8.89 -2.06
N GLN A 326 -7.75 8.62 -1.58
CA GLN A 326 -6.90 9.59 -0.86
C GLN A 326 -5.77 10.15 -1.72
N VAL A 327 -5.45 9.53 -2.87
CA VAL A 327 -4.39 10.01 -3.75
C VAL A 327 -4.86 11.27 -4.49
N PRO A 328 -4.17 12.42 -4.34
CA PRO A 328 -4.52 13.65 -5.02
C PRO A 328 -4.26 13.52 -6.52
N LEU A 329 -5.23 13.93 -7.32
CA LEU A 329 -5.18 13.81 -8.78
C LEU A 329 -4.58 15.08 -9.39
N PRO A 330 -3.48 15.01 -10.18
CA PRO A 330 -2.81 16.19 -10.75
C PRO A 330 -3.72 17.18 -11.50
N ALA A 331 -4.81 16.70 -12.11
CA ALA A 331 -5.78 17.54 -12.84
C ALA A 331 -6.83 18.21 -11.94
N ALA A 332 -7.05 17.74 -10.70
CA ALA A 332 -8.04 18.32 -9.81
C ALA A 332 -7.69 19.77 -9.41
N VAL A 333 -6.39 20.05 -9.25
CA VAL A 333 -5.87 21.40 -8.94
C VAL A 333 -6.16 22.38 -10.08
N TRP A 334 -5.95 21.96 -11.33
CA TRP A 334 -6.20 22.80 -12.51
C TRP A 334 -7.69 23.01 -12.79
N LEU A 335 -8.52 21.99 -12.60
CA LEU A 335 -9.97 22.12 -12.74
C LEU A 335 -10.57 23.03 -11.67
N PHE A 336 -10.06 22.97 -10.44
CA PHE A 336 -10.45 23.89 -9.36
C PHE A 336 -10.02 25.34 -9.66
N ALA A 337 -8.77 25.55 -10.10
CA ALA A 337 -8.26 26.86 -10.49
C ALA A 337 -9.01 27.46 -11.71
N ALA A 338 -9.32 26.65 -12.72
CA ALA A 338 -10.12 27.05 -13.88
C ALA A 338 -11.58 27.35 -13.48
N GLY A 339 -12.16 26.57 -12.56
CA GLY A 339 -13.47 26.82 -11.98
C GLY A 339 -13.53 28.18 -11.26
N LEU A 340 -12.50 28.53 -10.47
CA LEU A 340 -12.40 29.83 -9.83
C LEU A 340 -12.25 30.97 -10.86
N LEU A 341 -11.42 30.81 -11.89
CA LEU A 341 -11.26 31.82 -12.94
C LEU A 341 -12.54 32.08 -13.74
N THR A 342 -13.38 31.07 -13.97
CA THR A 342 -14.67 31.23 -14.65
C THR A 342 -15.73 31.91 -13.77
N LEU A 343 -15.69 31.70 -12.45
CA LEU A 343 -16.56 32.36 -11.48
C LEU A 343 -16.20 33.84 -11.28
N PHE A 344 -14.91 34.21 -11.30
CA PHE A 344 -14.44 35.59 -11.11
C PHE A 344 -14.22 36.37 -12.42
N GLY A 345 -14.18 35.70 -13.57
CA GLY A 345 -13.99 36.32 -14.90
C GLY A 345 -15.25 36.93 -15.51
N ARG A 346 -16.45 36.65 -14.98
CA ARG A 346 -17.70 37.26 -15.45
C ARG A 346 -17.90 38.64 -14.84
N ARG A 347 -17.25 39.66 -15.40
CA ARG A 347 -17.68 41.05 -15.19
C ARG A 347 -19.05 41.26 -15.87
N PRO A 348 -20.07 41.79 -15.19
CA PRO A 348 -21.33 42.10 -15.84
C PRO A 348 -21.10 43.22 -16.87
N PHE A 349 -21.41 42.95 -18.13
CA PHE A 349 -21.52 43.99 -19.15
C PHE A 349 -22.67 44.92 -18.76
N ALA A 350 -22.35 46.11 -18.24
CA ALA A 350 -23.32 47.18 -18.07
C ALA A 350 -23.69 47.71 -19.46
N ALA A 351 -24.92 47.44 -19.91
CA ALA A 351 -25.46 48.03 -21.12
C ALA A 351 -25.67 49.53 -20.90
N SER A 352 -24.91 50.36 -21.61
CA SER A 352 -25.13 51.81 -21.71
C SER A 352 -26.42 52.05 -22.48
N ALA A 353 -27.46 52.54 -21.80
CA ALA A 353 -28.67 53.03 -22.44
C ALA A 353 -28.46 54.50 -22.86
N THR A 354 -28.19 54.72 -24.13
CA THR A 354 -28.28 56.05 -24.77
C THR A 354 -29.75 56.44 -24.90
N ARG A 355 -30.18 57.51 -24.20
CA ARG A 355 -31.41 58.24 -24.51
C ARG A 355 -31.09 59.32 -25.54
N ALA A 356 -31.66 59.23 -26.72
CA ALA A 356 -31.76 60.34 -27.67
C ALA A 356 -32.97 61.22 -27.29
N ALA A 357 -32.77 62.53 -27.38
CA ALA A 357 -33.84 63.51 -27.56
C ALA A 357 -34.09 63.69 -29.05
#